data_AF-A0A444R020-F1
#
_entry.id   AF-A0A444R020-F1
#
_cell.length_a   1.000
_cell.length_b   1.000
_cell.length_c   1.000
_cell.angle_alpha   90.00
_cell.angle_beta   90.00
_cell.angle_gamma   90.00
#
_symmetry.space_group_name_H-M   'P 1'
#
loop_
_entity.id
_entity.type
_entity.pdbx_description
1 polymer ?
#
loop_
_entity_poly.entity_id
_entity_poly.type
_entity_poly.pdbx_seq_one_letter_code
_entity_poly.pdbx_strand_id
1 'polypeptide(L)'
;AEFLQVVAENRGLSQEELADRLVPTLGLDDPQALIFDFGPRQFTVRFDENLNPVIFDQQNVRQKSVPRLRADDDQLKTPEALARLKGLKKDATQVSKNLLPRLETALRTTRRWSLADFHSLFVNHPFTRLVTQRLIWGVYPANEPRRLLNAFRVAAEGEFCNEQDEPIDLPADALIGIAHPLEMT
;
A
#
# COMPACT_ATOMS: atom_id res chain seq x y z
N ALA A 1 -5.56 11.80 -19.20
CA ALA A 1 -4.12 12.13 -19.02
C ALA A 1 -3.94 13.64 -18.87
N GLU A 2 -4.51 14.43 -19.78
CA GLU A 2 -4.45 15.91 -19.82
C GLU A 2 -4.82 16.62 -18.50
N PHE A 3 -5.88 16.18 -17.81
CA PHE A 3 -6.31 16.82 -16.56
C PHE A 3 -5.30 16.65 -15.39
N LEU A 4 -4.66 15.48 -15.28
CA LEU A 4 -3.64 15.24 -14.24
C LEU A 4 -2.39 16.07 -14.50
N GLN A 5 -2.00 16.24 -15.76
CA GLN A 5 -0.84 17.04 -16.14
C GLN A 5 -1.05 18.52 -15.79
N VAL A 6 -2.20 19.10 -16.15
CA VAL A 6 -2.54 20.50 -15.81
C VAL A 6 -2.58 20.74 -14.30
N VAL A 7 -3.12 19.80 -13.52
CA VAL A 7 -3.15 19.91 -12.04
C VAL A 7 -1.74 19.77 -11.44
N ALA A 8 -0.89 18.91 -12.00
CA ALA A 8 0.47 18.70 -11.53
C ALA A 8 1.35 19.94 -11.79
N GLU A 9 1.28 20.49 -13.01
CA GLU A 9 2.00 21.71 -13.42
C GLU A 9 1.65 22.91 -12.52
N ASN A 10 0.36 23.10 -12.21
CA ASN A 10 -0.10 24.14 -11.28
C ASN A 10 0.41 23.98 -9.83
N ARG A 11 0.90 22.80 -9.46
CA ARG A 11 1.46 22.49 -8.14
C ARG A 11 2.98 22.30 -8.16
N GLY A 12 3.64 22.53 -9.30
CA GLY A 12 5.07 22.27 -9.46
C GLY A 12 5.46 20.79 -9.29
N LEU A 13 4.52 19.89 -9.56
CA LEU A 13 4.72 18.44 -9.47
C LEU A 13 4.76 17.83 -10.86
N SER A 14 5.52 16.75 -11.02
CA SER A 14 5.34 15.84 -12.14
C SER A 14 4.02 15.06 -12.03
N GLN A 15 3.56 14.51 -13.15
CA GLN A 15 2.36 13.67 -13.17
C GLN A 15 2.49 12.45 -12.25
N GLU A 16 3.69 11.87 -12.15
CA GLU A 16 3.97 10.70 -11.32
C GLU A 16 3.91 11.04 -9.83
N GLU A 17 4.48 12.19 -9.45
CA GLU A 17 4.44 12.74 -8.10
C GLU A 17 3.03 13.12 -7.65
N LEU A 18 2.21 13.66 -8.56
CA LEU A 18 0.81 13.90 -8.27
C LEU A 18 0.07 12.57 -8.08
N ALA A 19 0.30 11.59 -8.96
CA ALA A 19 -0.35 10.29 -8.86
C ALA A 19 0.05 9.50 -7.59
N ASP A 20 1.27 9.65 -7.08
CA ASP A 20 1.65 9.10 -5.77
C ASP A 20 0.81 9.70 -4.64
N ARG A 21 0.56 11.02 -4.68
CA ARG A 21 -0.20 11.75 -3.67
C ARG A 21 -1.72 11.54 -3.75
N LEU A 22 -2.21 10.98 -4.85
CA LEU A 22 -3.64 10.75 -5.10
C LEU A 22 -4.09 9.32 -4.82
N VAL A 23 -3.19 8.45 -4.31
CA VAL A 23 -3.60 7.11 -3.87
C VAL A 23 -4.61 7.26 -2.71
N PRO A 24 -5.82 6.69 -2.79
CA PRO A 24 -6.80 6.81 -1.73
C PRO A 24 -6.43 5.87 -0.55
N THR A 25 -6.78 6.27 0.68
CA THR A 25 -6.57 5.44 1.88
C THR A 25 -7.49 4.23 1.93
N LEU A 26 -8.60 4.25 1.17
CA LEU A 26 -9.68 3.26 1.18
C LEU A 26 -10.33 3.08 2.57
N GLY A 27 -10.21 4.10 3.43
CA GLY A 27 -10.69 4.07 4.82
C GLY A 27 -9.85 3.17 5.74
N LEU A 28 -8.69 2.69 5.28
CA LEU A 28 -7.84 1.76 6.05
C LEU A 28 -7.06 2.43 7.19
N ASP A 29 -7.21 3.75 7.35
CA ASP A 29 -6.77 4.51 8.52
C ASP A 29 -7.53 4.10 9.79
N ASP A 30 -8.74 3.56 9.67
CA ASP A 30 -9.48 2.94 10.78
C ASP A 30 -9.22 1.42 10.84
N PRO A 31 -8.66 0.87 11.94
CA PRO A 31 -8.51 -0.57 12.12
C PRO A 31 -9.82 -1.38 11.98
N GLN A 32 -10.99 -0.78 12.28
CA GLN A 32 -12.30 -1.41 12.11
C GLN A 32 -12.77 -1.46 10.65
N ALA A 33 -12.11 -0.75 9.74
CA ALA A 33 -12.46 -0.73 8.32
C ALA A 33 -12.32 -2.11 7.65
N LEU A 34 -11.57 -3.03 8.25
CA LEU A 34 -11.39 -4.39 7.75
C LEU A 34 -12.32 -5.42 8.39
N ILE A 35 -13.18 -5.00 9.31
CA ILE A 35 -14.12 -5.86 10.04
C ILE A 35 -15.53 -5.62 9.51
N PHE A 36 -16.24 -6.67 9.11
CA PHE A 36 -17.58 -6.62 8.51
C PHE A 36 -18.55 -7.46 9.33
N ASP A 37 -19.39 -6.79 10.12
CA ASP A 37 -20.33 -7.41 11.06
C ASP A 37 -21.67 -7.73 10.38
N PHE A 38 -22.06 -9.00 10.41
CA PHE A 38 -23.33 -9.51 9.89
C PHE A 38 -24.26 -9.93 11.05
N GLY A 39 -23.90 -9.65 12.31
CA GLY A 39 -24.62 -10.10 13.51
C GLY A 39 -24.00 -11.38 14.10
N PRO A 40 -24.62 -12.56 13.91
CA PRO A 40 -24.09 -13.81 14.45
C PRO A 40 -22.77 -14.26 13.83
N ARG A 41 -22.36 -13.65 12.71
CA ARG A 41 -21.08 -13.90 12.05
C ARG A 41 -20.43 -12.60 11.64
N GLN A 42 -19.12 -12.63 11.50
CA GLN A 42 -18.30 -11.49 11.14
C GLN A 42 -17.24 -11.95 10.14
N PHE A 43 -16.81 -11.03 9.29
CA PHE A 43 -15.76 -11.28 8.33
C PHE A 43 -14.65 -10.26 8.51
N THR A 44 -13.42 -10.71 8.29
CA THR A 44 -12.25 -9.84 8.24
C THR A 44 -11.65 -9.85 6.83
N VAL A 45 -11.07 -8.73 6.43
CA VAL A 45 -10.35 -8.62 5.17
C VAL A 45 -8.86 -8.43 5.43
N ARG A 46 -8.04 -9.19 4.70
CA ARG A 46 -6.60 -8.96 4.55
C ARG A 46 -6.30 -8.72 3.06
N PHE A 47 -5.08 -8.35 2.72
CA PHE A 47 -4.67 -8.15 1.33
C PHE A 47 -3.59 -9.14 0.94
N ASP A 48 -3.68 -9.70 -0.27
CA ASP A 48 -2.62 -10.51 -0.85
C ASP A 48 -1.45 -9.67 -1.40
N GLU A 49 -0.47 -10.32 -2.00
CA GLU A 49 0.71 -9.68 -2.63
C GLU A 49 0.35 -8.75 -3.79
N ASN A 50 -0.81 -8.95 -4.42
CA ASN A 50 -1.33 -8.10 -5.49
C ASN A 50 -2.25 -7.00 -4.95
N LEU A 51 -2.27 -6.81 -3.62
CA LEU A 51 -3.14 -5.88 -2.92
C LEU A 51 -4.64 -6.12 -3.21
N ASN A 52 -5.04 -7.36 -3.48
CA ASN A 52 -6.44 -7.73 -3.60
C ASN A 52 -7.00 -8.14 -2.23
N PRO A 53 -8.22 -7.71 -1.90
CA PRO A 53 -8.91 -8.15 -0.69
C PRO A 53 -9.17 -9.67 -0.64
N VAL A 54 -8.74 -10.28 0.44
CA VAL A 54 -8.97 -11.68 0.81
C VAL A 54 -9.83 -11.72 2.07
N ILE A 55 -10.96 -12.42 1.99
CA ILE A 55 -11.98 -12.44 3.05
C ILE A 55 -11.79 -13.69 3.91
N PHE A 56 -11.87 -13.54 5.22
CA PHE A 56 -11.82 -14.61 6.21
C PHE A 56 -13.06 -14.54 7.11
N ASP A 57 -13.59 -15.68 7.53
CA ASP A 57 -14.62 -15.74 8.56
C ASP A 57 -14.01 -15.67 9.98
N GLN A 58 -14.87 -15.75 11.01
CA GLN A 58 -14.47 -15.74 12.42
C GLN A 58 -13.57 -16.92 12.82
N GLN A 59 -13.61 -18.02 12.06
CA GLN A 59 -12.75 -19.19 12.26
C GLN A 59 -11.44 -19.07 11.46
N ASN A 60 -11.16 -17.89 10.89
CA ASN A 60 -10.00 -17.61 10.06
C ASN A 60 -9.94 -18.47 8.79
N VAL A 61 -11.08 -18.96 8.31
CA VAL A 61 -11.19 -19.72 7.06
C VAL A 61 -11.39 -18.75 5.88
N ARG A 62 -10.52 -18.88 4.87
CA ARG A 62 -10.58 -18.08 3.65
C ARG A 62 -11.85 -18.36 2.86
N GLN A 63 -12.60 -17.30 2.56
CA GLN A 63 -13.82 -17.37 1.76
C GLN A 63 -13.49 -17.31 0.27
N LYS A 64 -14.14 -18.15 -0.54
CA LYS A 64 -13.96 -18.18 -2.01
C LYS A 64 -14.63 -17.01 -2.72
N SER A 65 -15.58 -16.35 -2.08
CA SER A 65 -16.36 -15.25 -2.63
C SER A 65 -16.85 -14.33 -1.51
N VAL A 66 -17.46 -13.21 -1.90
CA VAL A 66 -18.14 -12.33 -0.94
C VAL A 66 -19.26 -13.12 -0.25
N PRO A 67 -19.38 -13.06 1.10
CA PRO A 67 -20.41 -13.76 1.84
C PRO A 67 -21.81 -13.46 1.29
N ARG A 68 -22.61 -14.50 1.09
CA ARG A 68 -24.03 -14.37 0.75
C ARG A 68 -24.84 -14.08 2.01
N LEU A 69 -25.91 -13.30 1.88
CA LEU A 69 -26.90 -13.09 2.94
C LEU A 69 -27.52 -14.43 3.38
N ARG A 70 -27.80 -14.55 4.67
CA ARG A 70 -28.52 -15.67 5.29
C ARG A 70 -29.70 -15.14 6.08
N ALA A 71 -30.65 -16.02 6.40
CA ALA A 71 -31.88 -15.65 7.11
C ALA A 71 -31.63 -15.26 8.58
N ASP A 72 -30.57 -15.79 9.18
CA ASP A 72 -30.13 -15.53 10.55
C ASP A 72 -29.23 -14.29 10.69
N ASP A 73 -28.83 -13.67 9.57
CA ASP A 73 -28.05 -12.43 9.60
C ASP A 73 -28.86 -11.27 10.18
N ASP A 74 -28.16 -10.33 10.83
CA ASP A 74 -28.77 -9.09 11.34
C ASP A 74 -29.23 -8.22 10.17
N GLN A 75 -30.55 -8.04 10.05
CA GLN A 75 -31.16 -7.34 8.92
C GLN A 75 -30.83 -5.84 8.87
N LEU A 76 -30.39 -5.24 9.98
CA LEU A 76 -30.01 -3.82 10.04
C LEU A 76 -28.54 -3.63 9.65
N LYS A 77 -27.64 -4.47 10.19
CA LYS A 77 -26.19 -4.32 9.96
C LYS A 77 -25.72 -4.86 8.61
N THR A 78 -26.30 -5.99 8.21
CA THR A 78 -25.75 -6.80 7.13
C THR A 78 -25.76 -6.11 5.76
N PRO A 79 -26.83 -5.40 5.34
CA PRO A 79 -26.84 -4.72 4.04
C PRO A 79 -25.71 -3.71 3.87
N GLU A 80 -25.45 -2.91 4.92
CA GLU A 80 -24.37 -1.92 4.93
C GLU A 80 -22.99 -2.59 4.92
N ALA A 81 -22.76 -3.58 5.78
CA ALA A 81 -21.50 -4.31 5.82
C ALA A 81 -21.19 -4.99 4.48
N LEU A 82 -22.19 -5.61 3.85
CA LEU A 82 -22.05 -6.24 2.55
C LEU A 82 -21.76 -5.22 1.44
N ALA A 83 -22.41 -4.05 1.46
CA ALA A 83 -22.16 -2.97 0.51
C ALA A 83 -20.73 -2.43 0.65
N ARG A 84 -20.28 -2.16 1.88
CA ARG A 84 -18.92 -1.71 2.17
C ARG A 84 -17.88 -2.74 1.74
N LEU A 85 -18.11 -4.02 1.98
CA LEU A 85 -17.22 -5.10 1.56
C LEU A 85 -17.07 -5.18 0.03
N LYS A 86 -18.18 -5.03 -0.71
CA LYS A 86 -18.17 -5.00 -2.17
C LYS A 86 -17.46 -3.74 -2.70
N GLY A 87 -17.69 -2.59 -2.07
CA GLY A 87 -17.02 -1.32 -2.38
C GLY A 87 -15.51 -1.44 -2.19
N LEU A 88 -15.05 -1.85 -1.01
CA LEU A 88 -13.63 -2.06 -0.71
C LEU A 88 -12.99 -3.02 -1.72
N LYS A 89 -13.65 -4.14 -2.06
CA LYS A 89 -13.14 -5.08 -3.05
C LYS A 89 -12.95 -4.44 -4.42
N LYS A 90 -13.92 -3.67 -4.88
CA LYS A 90 -13.87 -2.98 -6.18
C LYS A 90 -12.76 -1.92 -6.18
N ASP A 91 -12.76 -1.05 -5.17
CA ASP A 91 -11.90 0.12 -5.13
C ASP A 91 -10.44 -0.29 -4.92
N ALA A 92 -10.15 -1.23 -4.01
CA ALA A 92 -8.81 -1.78 -3.84
C ALA A 92 -8.27 -2.37 -5.15
N THR A 93 -9.04 -3.24 -5.83
CA THR A 93 -8.61 -3.80 -7.12
C THR A 93 -8.35 -2.70 -8.17
N GLN A 94 -9.16 -1.64 -8.21
CA GLN A 94 -8.94 -0.52 -9.14
C GLN A 94 -7.67 0.28 -8.81
N VAL A 95 -7.40 0.55 -7.53
CA VAL A 95 -6.20 1.26 -7.10
C VAL A 95 -4.96 0.42 -7.38
N SER A 96 -4.97 -0.87 -7.02
CA SER A 96 -3.84 -1.79 -7.23
C SER A 96 -3.43 -1.91 -8.70
N LYS A 97 -4.41 -1.93 -9.62
CA LYS A 97 -4.17 -1.95 -11.08
C LYS A 97 -3.36 -0.76 -11.59
N ASN A 98 -3.37 0.36 -10.87
CA ASN A 98 -2.58 1.55 -11.22
C ASN A 98 -1.31 1.66 -10.38
N LEU A 99 -1.38 1.32 -9.08
CA LEU A 99 -0.26 1.44 -8.15
C LEU A 99 0.88 0.47 -8.49
N LEU A 100 0.59 -0.82 -8.71
CA LEU A 100 1.64 -1.82 -8.90
C LEU A 100 2.46 -1.58 -10.18
N PRO A 101 1.85 -1.31 -11.36
CA PRO A 101 2.64 -0.99 -12.56
C PRO A 101 3.45 0.29 -12.44
N ARG A 102 3.00 1.27 -11.62
CA ARG A 102 3.77 2.48 -11.34
C ARG A 102 4.99 2.20 -10.47
N LEU A 103 4.87 1.35 -9.46
CA LEU A 103 6.02 0.89 -8.66
C LEU A 103 7.02 0.10 -9.52
N GLU A 104 6.53 -0.77 -10.39
CA GLU A 104 7.38 -1.50 -11.34
C GLU A 104 8.11 -0.53 -12.29
N THR A 105 7.40 0.48 -12.78
CA THR A 105 8.00 1.52 -13.61
C THR A 105 9.06 2.30 -12.84
N ALA A 106 8.79 2.66 -11.59
CA ALA A 106 9.74 3.35 -10.72
C ALA A 106 11.02 2.54 -10.48
N LEU A 107 10.91 1.21 -10.32
CA LEU A 107 12.07 0.31 -10.27
C LEU A 107 12.87 0.39 -11.57
N ARG A 108 12.22 0.26 -12.74
CA ARG A 108 12.89 0.28 -14.06
C ARG A 108 13.55 1.62 -14.39
N THR A 109 12.92 2.73 -14.00
CA THR A 109 13.43 4.08 -14.28
C THR A 109 14.36 4.59 -13.18
N THR A 110 14.66 3.77 -12.17
CA THR A 110 15.48 4.15 -11.01
C THR A 110 14.94 5.39 -10.30
N ARG A 111 13.61 5.53 -10.23
CA ARG A 111 12.97 6.66 -9.54
C ARG A 111 13.31 6.61 -8.06
N ARG A 112 13.48 7.80 -7.48
CA ARG A 112 13.77 7.99 -6.07
C ARG A 112 12.81 9.00 -5.46
N TRP A 113 12.58 8.85 -4.16
CA TRP A 113 11.82 9.77 -3.34
C TRP A 113 12.72 10.35 -2.26
N SER A 114 12.42 11.56 -1.81
CA SER A 114 12.98 12.04 -0.55
C SER A 114 12.55 11.12 0.60
N LEU A 115 13.34 11.04 1.67
CA LEU A 115 12.93 10.29 2.86
C LEU A 115 11.58 10.76 3.42
N ALA A 116 11.29 12.06 3.37
CA ALA A 116 10.02 12.64 3.82
C ALA A 116 8.83 12.18 2.96
N ASP A 117 8.96 12.25 1.63
CA ASP A 117 7.93 11.72 0.72
C ASP A 117 7.78 10.21 0.89
N PHE A 118 8.88 9.48 1.08
CA PHE A 118 8.83 8.04 1.30
C PHE A 118 8.00 7.68 2.54
N HIS A 119 8.23 8.37 3.66
CA HIS A 119 7.41 8.19 4.86
C HIS A 119 5.94 8.49 4.60
N SER A 120 5.63 9.65 4.03
CA SER A 120 4.24 10.07 3.83
C SER A 120 3.48 9.20 2.83
N LEU A 121 4.12 8.80 1.73
CA LEU A 121 3.48 8.13 0.60
C LEU A 121 3.45 6.61 0.75
N PHE A 122 4.40 6.03 1.49
CA PHE A 122 4.60 4.58 1.52
C PHE A 122 4.59 3.99 2.92
N VAL A 123 5.19 4.62 3.93
CA VAL A 123 5.28 4.04 5.28
C VAL A 123 4.00 4.30 6.08
N ASN A 124 3.58 5.56 6.13
CA ASN A 124 2.46 6.02 6.95
C ASN A 124 1.10 5.90 6.22
N HIS A 125 1.13 5.72 4.90
CA HIS A 125 -0.10 5.69 4.12
C HIS A 125 -0.81 4.33 4.27
N PRO A 126 -2.09 4.28 4.68
CA PRO A 126 -2.77 3.04 5.09
C PRO A 126 -2.83 1.92 4.04
N PHE A 127 -2.92 2.28 2.75
CA PHE A 127 -2.99 1.31 1.66
C PHE A 127 -1.61 0.95 1.08
N THR A 128 -0.81 1.93 0.65
CA THR A 128 0.52 1.68 0.06
C THR A 128 1.48 0.98 1.04
N ARG A 129 1.36 1.19 2.36
CA ARG A 129 2.17 0.46 3.36
C ARG A 129 2.11 -1.06 3.19
N LEU A 130 0.98 -1.58 2.71
CA LEU A 130 0.78 -3.00 2.46
C LEU A 130 1.78 -3.54 1.42
N VAL A 131 2.09 -2.78 0.37
CA VAL A 131 3.11 -3.18 -0.61
C VAL A 131 4.50 -2.75 -0.16
N THR A 132 4.64 -1.62 0.52
CA THR A 132 5.91 -1.13 1.08
C THR A 132 6.59 -2.19 1.95
N GLN A 133 5.83 -2.86 2.82
CA GLN A 133 6.32 -3.91 3.72
C GLN A 133 6.74 -5.21 3.00
N ARG A 134 6.42 -5.34 1.70
CA ARG A 134 6.71 -6.53 0.89
C ARG A 134 7.87 -6.31 -0.09
N LEU A 135 8.44 -5.12 -0.12
CA LEU A 135 9.52 -4.75 -1.01
C LEU A 135 10.82 -4.54 -0.22
N ILE A 136 11.93 -4.77 -0.90
CA ILE A 136 13.24 -4.32 -0.45
C ILE A 136 13.48 -2.92 -1.02
N TRP A 137 13.80 -2.00 -0.13
CA TRP A 137 14.08 -0.61 -0.43
C TRP A 137 15.57 -0.35 -0.35
N GLY A 138 16.03 0.67 -1.05
CA GLY A 138 17.43 1.06 -1.12
C GLY A 138 17.63 2.50 -0.66
N VAL A 139 18.75 2.74 0.00
CA VAL A 139 19.26 4.06 0.36
C VAL A 139 20.26 4.49 -0.71
N TYR A 140 20.04 5.68 -1.27
CA TYR A 140 20.87 6.27 -2.31
C TYR A 140 21.30 7.68 -1.89
N PRO A 141 22.53 8.11 -2.16
CA PRO A 141 22.96 9.46 -1.84
C PRO A 141 22.40 10.45 -2.87
N ALA A 142 22.11 11.68 -2.45
CA ALA A 142 21.52 12.69 -3.32
C ALA A 142 22.39 13.05 -4.54
N ASN A 143 23.71 12.95 -4.41
CA ASN A 143 24.67 13.26 -5.48
C ASN A 143 24.91 12.10 -6.46
N GLU A 144 24.64 10.85 -6.05
CA GLU A 144 24.80 9.64 -6.88
C GLU A 144 23.56 8.74 -6.77
N PRO A 145 22.39 9.15 -7.29
CA PRO A 145 21.09 8.50 -7.02
C PRO A 145 20.93 7.07 -7.57
N ARG A 146 21.94 6.57 -8.30
CA ARG A 146 22.01 5.20 -8.83
C ARG A 146 22.96 4.29 -8.06
N ARG A 147 23.69 4.83 -7.08
CA ARG A 147 24.60 4.04 -6.24
C ARG A 147 23.85 3.61 -4.98
N LEU A 148 23.55 2.32 -4.88
CA LEU A 148 23.01 1.74 -3.66
C LEU A 148 24.06 1.84 -2.55
N LEU A 149 23.69 2.42 -1.41
CA LEU A 149 24.50 2.40 -0.20
C LEU A 149 24.17 1.16 0.63
N ASN A 150 22.88 1.01 0.95
CA ASN A 150 22.35 -0.06 1.77
C ASN A 150 20.94 -0.43 1.29
N ALA A 151 20.58 -1.70 1.46
CA ALA A 151 19.22 -2.17 1.32
C ALA A 151 18.54 -2.31 2.70
N PHE A 152 17.22 -2.16 2.74
CA PHE A 152 16.43 -2.30 3.96
C PHE A 152 15.00 -2.76 3.65
N ARG A 153 14.29 -3.21 4.68
CA ARG A 153 12.85 -3.48 4.64
C ARG A 153 12.10 -2.59 5.61
N VAL A 154 10.81 -2.43 5.39
CA VAL A 154 9.90 -1.77 6.33
C VAL A 154 9.15 -2.84 7.13
N ALA A 155 9.23 -2.78 8.46
CA ALA A 155 8.54 -3.68 9.38
C ALA A 155 7.02 -3.42 9.42
N ALA A 156 6.28 -4.32 10.07
CA ALA A 156 4.83 -4.21 10.22
C ALA A 156 4.40 -2.91 10.92
N GLU A 157 5.18 -2.46 11.91
CA GLU A 157 4.95 -1.23 12.67
C GLU A 157 5.56 0.02 12.00
N GLY A 158 6.28 -0.16 10.89
CA GLY A 158 6.85 0.92 10.10
C GLY A 158 8.33 1.22 10.36
N GLU A 159 9.00 0.51 11.28
CA GLU A 159 10.45 0.66 11.46
C GLU A 159 11.23 0.15 10.24
N PHE A 160 12.43 0.69 10.03
CA PHE A 160 13.34 0.21 9.01
C PHE A 160 14.28 -0.84 9.59
N CYS A 161 14.45 -1.94 8.87
CA CYS A 161 15.31 -3.04 9.28
C CYS A 161 16.34 -3.40 8.21
N ASN A 162 17.55 -3.75 8.63
CA ASN A 162 18.58 -4.35 7.78
C ASN A 162 18.27 -5.83 7.47
N GLU A 163 19.20 -6.52 6.80
CA GLU A 163 19.06 -7.92 6.43
C GLU A 163 19.09 -8.89 7.62
N GLN A 164 19.53 -8.44 8.80
CA GLN A 164 19.48 -9.19 10.06
C GLN A 164 18.22 -8.90 10.90
N ASP A 165 17.25 -8.17 10.34
CA ASP A 165 16.05 -7.71 11.04
C ASP A 165 16.32 -6.71 12.19
N GLU A 166 17.50 -6.10 12.22
CA GLU A 166 17.87 -5.10 13.22
C GLU A 166 17.38 -3.70 12.79
N PRO A 167 16.83 -2.89 13.72
CA PRO A 167 16.42 -1.52 13.43
C PRO A 167 17.59 -0.66 12.93
N ILE A 168 17.33 0.17 11.91
CA ILE A 168 18.30 1.12 11.37
C ILE A 168 17.70 2.53 11.24
N ASP A 169 18.56 3.53 11.38
CA ASP A 169 18.26 4.91 11.02
C ASP A 169 18.75 5.21 9.60
N LEU A 170 17.98 5.99 8.85
CA LEU A 170 18.33 6.42 7.50
C LEU A 170 18.87 7.87 7.53
N PRO A 171 19.87 8.22 6.69
CA PRO A 171 20.32 9.60 6.56
C PRO A 171 19.18 10.54 6.16
N ALA A 172 19.11 11.73 6.75
CA ALA A 172 18.01 12.67 6.52
C ALA A 172 17.90 13.15 5.06
N ASP A 173 19.03 13.19 4.35
CA ASP A 173 19.16 13.57 2.94
C ASP A 173 19.16 12.37 2.00
N ALA A 174 18.92 11.16 2.52
CA ALA A 174 18.84 9.97 1.70
C ALA A 174 17.69 10.04 0.69
N LEU A 175 18.00 9.58 -0.50
CA LEU A 175 17.02 9.22 -1.51
C LEU A 175 16.64 7.75 -1.32
N ILE A 176 15.34 7.46 -1.37
CA ILE A 176 14.79 6.13 -1.20
C ILE A 176 14.25 5.63 -2.53
N GLY A 177 14.50 4.37 -2.86
CA GLY A 177 13.96 3.73 -4.07
C GLY A 177 13.75 2.24 -3.86
N ILE A 178 13.04 1.58 -4.77
CA ILE A 178 12.97 0.11 -4.76
C ILE A 178 14.35 -0.39 -5.19
N ALA A 179 14.98 -1.22 -4.36
CA ALA A 179 16.31 -1.71 -4.63
C ALA A 179 16.27 -2.80 -5.71
N HIS A 180 17.12 -2.66 -6.73
CA HIS A 180 17.17 -3.61 -7.83
C HIS A 180 18.12 -4.78 -7.48
N PRO A 181 17.78 -6.05 -7.76
CA PRO A 181 18.66 -7.18 -7.43
C PRO A 181 20.08 -7.08 -8.01
N LEU A 182 20.23 -6.44 -9.19
CA LEU A 182 21.55 -6.19 -9.79
C LEU A 182 22.42 -5.17 -9.03
N GLU A 183 21.83 -4.37 -8.15
CA GLU A 183 22.55 -3.44 -7.27
C GLU A 183 23.05 -4.14 -5.98
N MET A 184 22.52 -5.34 -5.68
CA MET A 184 22.79 -6.11 -4.45
C MET A 184 23.80 -7.23 -4.71
N THR A 185 25.04 -6.86 -4.97
CA THR A 185 26.17 -7.79 -5.15
C THR A 185 26.90 -8.07 -3.85
#